data_AF-A0A9W9SC35-F1
#
_entry.id   AF-A0A9W9SC35-F1
#
_cell.length_a   1.000
_cell.length_b   1.000
_cell.length_c   1.000
_cell.angle_alpha   90.00
_cell.angle_beta   90.00
_cell.angle_gamma   90.00
#
_symmetry.space_group_name_H-M   'P 1'
#
loop_
_entity.id
_entity.type
_entity.pdbx_description
1 polymer ?
#
loop_
_entity_poly.entity_id
_entity_poly.type
_entity_poly.pdbx_seq_one_letter_code
_entity_poly.pdbx_strand_id
1 'polypeptide(L)'
;MSAPSLASYIVKRPWLKSWLTPLSHWYTDAAGYRRLGLKFDDLIPEESENVQKAIKRLPAKEAYDRVFRIRRAFQCSISHTLLPANEQIKPEEDVEYLSPIIREIEKEAKERADLDNLVVRK
;
A
#
# COMPACT_ATOMS: atom_id res chain seq x y z
N MET A 1 4.87 5.64 -9.24
CA MET A 1 5.37 4.50 -10.03
C MET A 1 5.06 3.24 -9.24
N SER A 2 4.00 2.52 -9.60
CA SER A 2 3.81 1.15 -9.13
C SER A 2 5.03 0.37 -9.59
N ALA A 3 5.82 -0.08 -8.63
CA ALA A 3 6.96 -0.91 -8.95
C ALA A 3 6.46 -2.15 -9.71
N PRO A 4 7.14 -2.57 -10.80
CA PRO A 4 6.76 -3.79 -11.50
C PRO A 4 6.72 -4.94 -10.50
N SER A 5 5.52 -5.48 -10.25
CA SER A 5 5.32 -6.46 -9.21
C SER A 5 5.50 -7.88 -9.76
N LEU A 6 6.51 -8.57 -9.25
CA LEU A 6 6.70 -10.00 -9.48
C LEU A 6 5.67 -10.85 -8.70
N ALA A 7 4.85 -10.24 -7.84
CA ALA A 7 3.88 -10.97 -7.02
C ALA A 7 2.92 -11.81 -7.89
N SER A 8 2.42 -11.24 -9.00
CA SER A 8 1.54 -11.96 -9.93
C SER A 8 2.22 -13.17 -10.58
N TYR A 9 3.53 -13.10 -10.83
CA TYR A 9 4.31 -14.20 -11.38
C TYR A 9 4.58 -15.29 -10.34
N ILE A 10 4.90 -14.89 -9.11
CA ILE A 10 5.15 -15.77 -7.97
C ILE A 10 3.88 -16.55 -7.58
N VAL A 11 2.75 -15.86 -7.44
CA VAL A 11 1.47 -16.45 -6.98
C VAL A 11 0.93 -17.48 -7.97
N LYS A 12 1.19 -17.31 -9.28
CA LYS A 12 0.80 -18.27 -10.33
C LYS A 12 1.54 -19.61 -10.27
N ARG A 13 2.68 -19.68 -9.56
CA ARG A 13 3.53 -20.87 -9.48
C ARG A 13 3.45 -21.47 -8.07
N PRO A 14 2.77 -22.62 -7.87
CA PRO A 14 2.49 -23.16 -6.54
C PRO A 14 3.73 -23.39 -5.67
N TRP A 15 4.83 -23.86 -6.25
CA TRP A 15 6.08 -24.09 -5.52
C TRP A 15 6.73 -22.80 -5.03
N LEU A 16 6.78 -21.76 -5.88
CA LEU A 16 7.30 -20.43 -5.50
C LEU A 16 6.43 -19.79 -4.42
N LYS A 17 5.11 -19.85 -4.59
CA LYS A 17 4.16 -19.34 -3.60
C LYS A 17 4.39 -20.01 -2.24
N SER A 18 4.47 -21.34 -2.21
CA SER A 18 4.63 -22.09 -0.96
C SER A 18 5.93 -21.75 -0.23
N TRP A 19 7.01 -21.47 -0.97
CA TRP A 19 8.30 -21.07 -0.40
C TRP A 19 8.35 -19.61 0.04
N LEU A 20 7.78 -18.70 -0.75
CA LEU A 20 7.90 -17.26 -0.53
C LEU A 20 6.85 -16.70 0.42
N THR A 21 5.68 -17.34 0.55
CA THR A 21 4.62 -16.86 1.44
C THR A 21 5.06 -16.83 2.92
N PRO A 22 5.64 -17.89 3.51
CA PRO A 22 6.15 -17.84 4.90
C PRO A 22 7.22 -16.75 5.10
N LEU A 23 8.11 -16.60 4.12
CA LEU A 23 9.15 -15.56 4.14
C LEU A 23 8.53 -14.15 4.12
N SER A 24 7.50 -13.94 3.29
CA SER A 24 6.78 -12.67 3.25
C SER A 24 6.08 -12.36 4.57
N HIS A 25 5.46 -13.34 5.22
CA HIS A 25 4.82 -13.16 6.52
C HIS A 25 5.83 -12.77 7.59
N TRP A 26 6.94 -13.52 7.68
CA TRP A 26 8.04 -13.19 8.58
C TRP A 26 8.57 -11.78 8.36
N TYR A 27 8.79 -11.38 7.10
CA TYR A 27 9.25 -10.04 6.76
C TYR A 27 8.23 -8.96 7.18
N THR A 28 6.95 -9.16 6.90
CA THR A 28 5.90 -8.19 7.29
C THR A 28 5.79 -8.02 8.80
N ASP A 29 5.97 -9.10 9.57
CA ASP A 29 5.91 -9.05 11.03
C ASP A 29 7.18 -8.41 11.61
N ALA A 30 8.35 -8.67 11.01
CA ALA A 30 9.63 -8.07 11.39
C ALA A 30 9.67 -6.56 11.09
N ALA A 31 8.99 -6.09 10.03
CA ALA A 31 8.90 -4.68 9.69
C ALA A 31 8.19 -3.83 10.77
N GLY A 32 7.36 -4.46 11.62
CA GLY A 32 6.87 -3.85 12.86
C GLY A 32 5.81 -2.75 12.73
N TYR A 33 5.47 -2.29 11.52
CA TYR A 33 4.46 -1.23 11.31
C TYR A 33 3.09 -1.59 11.90
N ARG A 34 2.70 -2.87 11.88
CA ARG A 34 1.45 -3.36 12.50
C ARG A 34 1.42 -3.14 14.01
N ARG A 35 2.59 -3.19 14.68
CA ARG A 35 2.74 -2.93 16.13
C ARG A 35 2.54 -1.45 16.48
N LEU A 36 2.73 -0.55 15.51
CA LEU A 36 2.41 0.88 15.61
C LEU A 36 0.98 1.18 15.17
N GLY A 37 0.23 0.16 14.74
CA GLY A 37 -1.16 0.32 14.34
C GLY A 37 -1.35 0.89 12.94
N LEU A 38 -0.33 0.78 12.09
CA LEU A 38 -0.36 1.15 10.67
C LEU A 38 -0.73 -0.05 9.79
N LYS A 39 -1.29 0.24 8.61
CA LYS A 39 -1.38 -0.70 7.49
C LYS A 39 -0.23 -0.45 6.51
N PHE A 40 0.09 -1.42 5.67
CA PHE A 40 1.18 -1.30 4.70
C PHE A 40 1.02 -0.07 3.78
N ASP A 41 -0.19 0.17 3.29
CA ASP A 41 -0.51 1.30 2.42
C ASP A 41 -0.33 2.68 3.09
N ASP A 42 -0.30 2.74 4.44
CA ASP A 42 0.00 3.99 5.16
C ASP A 42 1.48 4.40 5.04
N LEU A 43 2.37 3.46 4.66
CA LEU A 43 3.80 3.68 4.51
C LEU A 43 4.19 4.18 3.11
N ILE A 44 3.24 4.26 2.18
CA ILE A 44 3.51 4.72 0.81
C ILE A 44 3.81 6.23 0.84
N PRO A 45 4.94 6.69 0.25
CA PRO A 45 5.28 8.11 0.21
C PRO A 45 4.20 8.95 -0.47
N GLU A 46 3.65 9.90 0.28
CA GLU A 46 2.53 10.72 -0.19
C GLU A 46 2.95 11.93 -1.02
N GLU A 47 4.24 12.22 -1.15
CA GLU A 47 4.77 13.35 -1.92
C GLU A 47 4.58 13.17 -3.44
N SER A 48 4.28 11.95 -3.90
CA SER A 48 3.97 11.69 -5.31
C SER A 48 2.59 12.22 -5.69
N GLU A 49 2.51 12.94 -6.83
CA GLU A 49 1.24 13.45 -7.36
C GLU A 49 0.17 12.35 -7.55
N ASN A 50 0.59 11.14 -7.95
CA ASN A 50 -0.34 10.02 -8.14
C ASN A 50 -0.93 9.55 -6.80
N VAL A 51 -0.12 9.54 -5.75
CA VAL A 51 -0.56 9.15 -4.41
C VAL A 51 -1.47 10.23 -3.82
N GLN A 52 -1.14 11.52 -4.02
CA GLN A 52 -2.05 12.62 -3.66
C GLN A 52 -3.40 12.53 -4.36
N LYS A 53 -3.41 12.22 -5.67
CA LYS A 53 -4.66 11.97 -6.40
C LYS A 53 -5.41 10.76 -5.86
N ALA A 54 -4.70 9.69 -5.49
CA ALA A 54 -5.30 8.50 -4.91
C ALA A 54 -5.96 8.79 -3.55
N ILE A 55 -5.27 9.53 -2.68
CA ILE A 55 -5.81 9.95 -1.38
C ILE A 55 -7.08 10.79 -1.56
N LYS A 56 -7.12 11.68 -2.57
CA LYS A 56 -8.32 12.47 -2.88
C LYS A 56 -9.51 11.65 -3.38
N ARG A 57 -9.26 10.46 -3.96
CA ARG A 57 -10.32 9.54 -4.43
C ARG A 57 -10.83 8.61 -3.34
N LEU A 58 -10.14 8.51 -2.20
CA LEU A 58 -10.58 7.64 -1.11
C LEU A 58 -11.96 8.07 -0.58
N PRO A 59 -12.79 7.10 -0.15
CA PRO A 59 -13.98 7.41 0.64
C PRO A 59 -13.61 8.21 1.89
N ALA A 60 -14.45 9.17 2.27
CA ALA A 60 -14.18 10.05 3.40
C ALA A 60 -13.84 9.28 4.69
N LYS A 61 -14.57 8.19 4.97
CA LYS A 61 -14.32 7.33 6.14
C LYS A 61 -12.90 6.75 6.15
N GLU A 62 -12.45 6.17 5.04
CA GLU A 62 -11.11 5.58 4.96
C GLU A 62 -10.01 6.63 5.07
N ALA A 63 -10.23 7.82 4.50
CA ALA A 63 -9.32 8.95 4.65
C ALA A 63 -9.18 9.39 6.12
N TYR A 64 -10.30 9.48 6.87
CA TYR A 64 -10.27 9.77 8.31
C TYR A 64 -9.56 8.67 9.10
N ASP A 65 -9.87 7.40 8.84
CA ASP A 65 -9.27 6.26 9.52
C ASP A 65 -7.75 6.19 9.27
N ARG A 66 -7.29 6.51 8.05
CA ARG A 66 -5.87 6.64 7.69
C ARG A 66 -5.19 7.72 8.53
N VAL A 67 -5.75 8.92 8.56
CA VAL A 67 -5.17 10.04 9.32
C VAL A 67 -5.10 9.71 10.82
N PHE A 68 -6.11 9.03 11.36
CA PHE A 68 -6.09 8.56 12.74
C PHE A 68 -4.95 7.57 13.01
N ARG A 69 -4.76 6.56 12.16
CA ARG A 69 -3.66 5.58 12.30
C ARG A 69 -2.29 6.26 12.26
N ILE A 70 -2.07 7.19 11.32
CA ILE A 70 -0.81 7.93 11.19
C ILE A 70 -0.53 8.76 12.43
N ARG A 71 -1.51 9.51 12.93
CA ARG A 71 -1.36 10.32 14.17
C ARG A 71 -1.04 9.45 15.37
N ARG A 72 -1.72 8.31 15.52
CA ARG A 72 -1.47 7.34 16.59
C ARG A 72 -0.06 6.76 16.50
N ALA A 73 0.37 6.34 15.32
CA ALA A 73 1.71 5.81 15.09
C ALA A 73 2.80 6.85 15.40
N PHE A 74 2.56 8.11 15.02
CA PHE A 74 3.46 9.22 15.34
C PHE A 74 3.59 9.44 16.85
N GLN A 75 2.49 9.38 17.60
CA GLN A 75 2.51 9.46 19.07
C GLN A 75 3.30 8.30 19.70
N CYS A 76 3.11 7.08 19.20
CA CYS A 76 3.89 5.90 19.61
C CYS A 76 5.39 6.11 19.34
N SER A 77 5.73 6.66 18.16
CA SER A 77 7.11 6.95 17.78
C SER A 77 7.77 7.98 18.71
N ILE A 78 7.08 9.08 19.04
CA ILE A 78 7.60 10.12 19.94
C ILE A 78 7.82 9.55 21.35
N SER A 79 6.87 8.76 21.83
CA SER A 79 6.93 8.19 23.18
C SER A 79 7.86 6.98 23.29
N HIS A 80 8.43 6.51 22.17
CA HIS A 80 9.17 5.26 22.08
C HIS A 80 8.41 4.05 22.68
N THR A 81 7.08 4.02 22.49
CA THR A 81 6.22 2.94 22.95
C THR A 81 5.56 2.23 21.77
N LEU A 82 5.15 0.97 21.99
CA LEU A 82 4.33 0.21 21.05
C LEU A 82 2.88 0.19 21.52
N LEU A 83 1.96 -0.05 20.60
CA LEU A 83 0.56 -0.25 20.98
C LEU A 83 0.38 -1.55 21.76
N PRO A 84 -0.59 -1.58 22.70
CA PRO A 84 -1.05 -2.82 23.32
C PRO A 84 -1.42 -3.87 22.27
N ALA A 85 -1.18 -5.15 22.54
CA ALA A 85 -1.34 -6.24 21.57
C ALA A 85 -2.77 -6.33 20.96
N ASN A 86 -3.80 -5.92 21.71
CA ASN A 86 -5.19 -5.89 21.26
C ASN A 86 -5.50 -4.76 20.26
N GLU A 87 -4.66 -3.72 20.19
CA GLU A 87 -4.82 -2.57 19.28
C GLU A 87 -3.91 -2.63 18.04
N GLN A 88 -3.00 -3.63 18.01
CA GLN A 88 -2.13 -3.87 16.88
C GLN A 88 -2.94 -4.41 15.69
N ILE A 89 -2.56 -4.00 14.49
CA ILE A 89 -3.24 -4.42 13.26
C ILE A 89 -3.02 -5.92 13.06
N LYS A 90 -4.11 -6.65 12.85
CA LYS A 90 -4.04 -8.07 12.53
C LYS A 90 -3.64 -8.27 11.06
N PRO A 91 -3.00 -9.39 10.70
CA PRO A 91 -2.68 -9.70 9.31
C PRO A 91 -3.89 -9.66 8.37
N GLU A 92 -5.08 -9.99 8.87
CA GLU A 92 -6.34 -9.96 8.11
C GLU A 92 -6.86 -8.54 7.83
N GLU A 93 -6.52 -7.58 8.68
CA GLU A 93 -6.97 -6.19 8.57
C GLU A 93 -6.03 -5.35 7.68
N ASP A 94 -4.81 -5.84 7.47
CA ASP A 94 -3.76 -5.23 6.66
C ASP A 94 -4.01 -5.46 5.16
N VAL A 95 -5.05 -4.81 4.66
CA VAL A 95 -5.52 -4.88 3.27
C VAL A 95 -5.07 -3.67 2.45
N GLU A 96 -4.87 -3.90 1.16
CA GLU A 96 -4.55 -2.86 0.16
C GLU A 96 -5.78 -1.96 -0.11
N TYR A 97 -5.89 -0.84 0.58
CA TYR A 97 -7.01 0.11 0.42
C TYR A 97 -6.68 1.27 -0.53
N LEU A 98 -5.41 1.66 -0.63
CA LEU A 98 -4.92 2.78 -1.46
C LEU A 98 -4.22 2.28 -2.73
N SER A 99 -3.49 1.16 -2.63
CA SER A 99 -2.73 0.57 -3.74
C SER A 99 -3.57 0.30 -5.01
N PRO A 100 -4.83 -0.19 -4.94
CA PRO A 100 -5.67 -0.37 -6.13
C PRO A 100 -5.96 0.95 -6.85
N ILE A 101 -6.26 2.01 -6.10
CA ILE A 101 -6.56 3.34 -6.66
C ILE A 101 -5.30 3.95 -7.32
N ILE A 102 -4.12 3.75 -6.72
CA ILE A 102 -2.85 4.18 -7.33
C ILE A 102 -2.65 3.50 -8.69
N ARG A 103 -2.89 2.18 -8.78
CA ARG A 103 -2.75 1.42 -10.04
C ARG A 103 -3.72 1.93 -11.11
N GLU A 104 -4.94 2.29 -10.75
CA GLU A 104 -5.91 2.89 -11.67
C GLU A 104 -5.44 4.24 -12.20
N ILE A 105 -4.99 5.15 -11.33
CA ILE A 105 -4.48 6.47 -11.72
C ILE A 105 -3.26 6.34 -12.65
N GLU A 106 -2.36 5.40 -12.36
CA GLU A 106 -1.20 5.17 -13.21
C GLU A 106 -1.57 4.58 -14.57
N LYS A 107 -2.60 3.72 -14.62
CA LYS A 107 -3.15 3.21 -15.88
C LYS A 107 -3.76 4.35 -16.71
N GLU A 108 -4.54 5.24 -16.09
CA GLU A 108 -5.09 6.44 -16.74
C GLU A 108 -3.98 7.36 -17.27
N ALA A 109 -2.94 7.59 -16.47
CA ALA A 109 -1.81 8.43 -16.87
C ALA A 109 -1.03 7.81 -18.05
N LYS A 110 -0.85 6.48 -18.03
CA LYS A 110 -0.22 5.75 -19.13
C LYS A 110 -1.07 5.79 -20.40
N GLU A 111 -2.38 5.54 -20.29
CA GLU A 111 -3.29 5.61 -21.43
C GLU A 111 -3.28 7.00 -22.07
N ARG A 112 -3.30 8.06 -21.26
CA ARG A 112 -3.16 9.43 -21.75
C ARG A 112 -1.86 9.64 -22.52
N ALA A 113 -0.74 9.18 -21.98
CA ALA A 113 0.56 9.29 -22.65
C ALA A 113 0.62 8.48 -23.96
N ASP A 114 0.01 7.29 -23.99
CA ASP A 114 -0.04 6.44 -25.19
C ASP A 114 -0.90 7.09 -26.29
N LEU A 115 -2.01 7.74 -25.92
CA LEU A 115 -2.87 8.49 -26.84
C LEU A 115 -2.21 9.78 -27.35
N ASP A 116 -1.54 10.52 -26.48
CA ASP A 116 -0.83 11.76 -26.84
C ASP A 116 0.33 11.50 -27.82
N ASN A 117 0.92 10.30 -27.77
CA ASN A 117 2.02 9.88 -28.65
C ASN A 117 1.57 8.98 -29.81
N LEU A 118 0.28 8.87 -30.08
CA LEU A 118 -0.25 7.97 -31.10
C LEU A 118 0.11 8.43 -32.51
N VAL A 119 0.99 7.69 -33.19
CA VAL A 119 1.37 7.96 -34.58
C VAL A 119 0.42 7.24 -35.53
N VAL A 120 -0.41 7.99 -36.25
CA VAL A 120 -1.31 7.45 -37.28
C VAL A 120 -0.50 7.10 -38.53
N ARG A 121 -0.35 5.80 -38.82
CA ARG A 121 0.18 5.32 -40.10
C ARG A 121 -0.92 5.40 -41.16
N LYS A 122 -0.62 6.06 -42.28
CA LYS A 122 -1.48 6.11 -43.47
C LYS A 122 -1.39 4.82 -44.28
#